data_AF-A0A5N5NFN3-F1
#
_entry.id   AF-A0A5N5NFN3-F1
#
_cell.length_a   1.000
_cell.length_b   1.000
_cell.length_c   1.000
_cell.angle_alpha   90.00
_cell.angle_beta   90.00
_cell.angle_gamma   90.00
#
_symmetry.space_group_name_H-M   'P 1'
#
loop_
_entity.id
_entity.type
_entity.pdbx_description
1 polymer ?
#
loop_
_entity_poly.entity_id
_entity_poly.type
_entity_poly.pdbx_seq_one_letter_code
_entity_poly.pdbx_strand_id
1 'polypeptide(L)'
;MGKKTEDKQQQNSEYGEPTQYDPTFNGPIHNRSCTDIICCVLFMLVLVGYMVVGILAWLYGDPRHVLYPRNSTGMYCGLPPNQDKPNVFYFNILKCATATNIMAAALQGLQCPTTQICVRSCPSSFWSLDLAAYTASSSDLKIYFKQELCVPSFNLSSTTLSATEIINRELCPFFYTPTSSVLGRCLPTLGPVYNSVPSNFSLPGMSSNQTVNMIKDATG
;
A
#
# COMPACT_ATOMS: atom_id res chain seq x y z
N MET A 1 63.73 40.80 10.09
CA MET A 1 62.44 41.40 10.51
C MET A 1 62.05 42.40 9.43
N GLY A 2 61.33 41.99 8.38
CA GLY A 2 59.90 42.29 8.13
C GLY A 2 59.72 43.75 7.63
N LYS A 3 59.29 44.10 6.41
CA LYS A 3 58.22 43.61 5.51
C LYS A 3 58.61 43.85 4.03
N LYS A 4 58.60 42.80 3.18
CA LYS A 4 57.76 42.59 1.98
C LYS A 4 57.35 43.84 1.17
N THR A 5 58.09 44.06 0.09
CA THR A 5 57.61 44.68 -1.16
C THR A 5 56.79 43.60 -1.88
N GLU A 6 55.50 43.83 -2.12
CA GLU A 6 54.67 42.92 -2.91
C GLU A 6 54.85 43.22 -4.40
N ASP A 7 55.56 42.29 -5.04
CA ASP A 7 55.69 42.19 -6.48
C ASP A 7 54.33 41.99 -7.14
N LYS A 8 54.07 42.85 -8.14
CA LYS A 8 53.04 42.68 -9.14
C LYS A 8 53.33 41.40 -9.94
N GLN A 9 52.57 40.34 -9.70
CA GLN A 9 52.42 39.25 -10.66
C GLN A 9 50.94 38.87 -10.80
N GLN A 10 50.33 39.45 -11.83
CA GLN A 10 49.65 38.72 -12.90
C GLN A 10 48.67 37.62 -12.47
N GLN A 11 47.40 37.99 -12.35
CA GLN A 11 46.28 37.06 -12.50
C GLN A 11 45.56 37.41 -13.79
N ASN A 12 45.86 36.64 -14.85
CA ASN A 12 45.04 36.57 -16.06
C ASN A 12 43.63 36.16 -15.65
N SER A 13 42.64 37.03 -15.80
CA SER A 13 41.25 36.63 -15.67
C SER A 13 40.85 35.87 -16.93
N GLU A 14 40.65 34.56 -16.79
CA GLU A 14 40.22 33.61 -17.82
C GLU A 14 38.80 33.90 -18.38
N TYR A 15 38.18 34.97 -17.91
CA TYR A 15 36.88 35.46 -18.34
C TYR A 15 37.05 36.93 -18.74
N GLY A 16 36.64 37.26 -19.97
CA GLY A 16 36.62 38.64 -20.47
C GLY A 16 35.72 39.54 -19.61
N GLU A 17 35.93 40.84 -19.73
CA GLU A 17 35.16 41.85 -19.00
C GLU A 17 33.65 41.65 -19.26
N PRO A 18 32.79 41.70 -18.23
CA PRO A 18 31.35 41.47 -18.41
C PRO A 18 30.80 42.49 -19.41
N THR A 19 30.12 41.98 -20.44
CA THR A 19 29.48 42.82 -21.45
C THR A 19 28.44 43.71 -20.78
N GLN A 20 28.64 45.02 -20.90
CA GLN A 20 27.68 46.02 -20.44
C GLN A 20 26.33 45.81 -21.13
N TYR A 21 25.24 46.00 -20.40
CA TYR A 21 23.89 45.87 -20.94
C TYR A 21 23.71 46.88 -22.09
N ASP A 22 23.61 46.37 -23.32
CA ASP A 22 23.32 47.17 -24.49
C ASP A 22 21.79 47.25 -24.69
N PRO A 23 21.16 48.41 -24.47
CA PRO A 23 19.72 48.58 -24.65
C PRO A 23 19.27 48.45 -26.12
N THR A 24 20.22 48.38 -27.06
CA THR A 24 19.97 48.15 -28.49
C THR A 24 20.23 46.70 -28.91
N PHE A 25 20.68 45.83 -27.98
CA PHE A 25 20.83 44.39 -28.22
C PHE A 25 19.48 43.72 -28.31
N ASN A 26 18.91 43.83 -29.50
CA ASN A 26 17.90 42.92 -29.98
C ASN A 26 18.61 41.61 -30.24
N GLY A 27 18.43 40.62 -29.34
CA GLY A 27 19.04 39.29 -29.47
C GLY A 27 18.66 38.56 -30.76
N PRO A 28 18.72 37.23 -30.85
CA PRO A 28 18.29 36.55 -32.08
C PRO A 28 16.77 36.74 -32.30
N ILE A 29 16.38 37.78 -33.05
CA ILE A 29 14.98 38.16 -33.37
C ILE A 29 14.63 37.91 -34.84
N HIS A 30 15.32 36.97 -35.52
CA HIS A 30 14.96 36.61 -36.89
C HIS A 30 14.06 35.37 -36.91
N ASN A 31 12.87 35.52 -37.51
CA ASN A 31 11.91 34.46 -37.85
C ASN A 31 11.44 33.55 -36.70
N ARG A 32 10.97 34.13 -35.59
CA ARG A 32 10.14 33.37 -34.64
C ARG A 32 8.76 33.18 -35.24
N SER A 33 8.58 32.12 -36.03
CA SER A 33 7.23 31.63 -36.36
C SER A 33 6.54 31.27 -35.05
N CYS A 34 5.29 31.70 -34.87
CA CYS A 34 4.59 31.61 -33.59
C CYS A 34 4.28 30.14 -33.27
N THR A 35 5.22 29.43 -32.65
CA THR A 35 5.05 28.03 -32.17
C THR A 35 3.83 27.90 -31.23
N ASP A 36 3.40 29.02 -30.66
CA ASP A 36 2.24 29.15 -29.78
C ASP A 36 0.92 28.68 -30.42
N ILE A 37 0.73 28.86 -31.74
CA ILE A 37 -0.54 28.49 -32.40
C ILE A 37 -0.71 26.96 -32.45
N ILE A 38 0.35 26.24 -32.84
CA ILE A 38 0.32 24.78 -32.92
C ILE A 38 0.18 24.18 -31.52
N CYS A 39 0.93 24.72 -30.54
CA CYS A 39 0.81 24.31 -29.15
C CYS A 39 -0.59 24.59 -28.57
N CYS A 40 -1.21 25.73 -28.90
CA CYS A 40 -2.59 26.06 -28.51
C CYS A 40 -3.61 25.05 -29.07
N VAL A 41 -3.50 24.66 -30.34
CA VAL A 41 -4.41 23.66 -30.94
C VAL A 41 -4.26 22.31 -30.25
N LEU A 42 -3.03 21.86 -30.02
CA LEU A 42 -2.77 20.60 -29.31
C LEU A 42 -3.30 20.64 -27.86
N PHE A 43 -3.13 21.76 -27.16
CA PHE A 43 -3.65 21.94 -25.80
C PHE A 43 -5.18 21.87 -25.76
N MET A 44 -5.87 22.55 -26.70
CA MET A 44 -7.33 22.48 -26.78
C MET A 44 -7.83 21.07 -27.11
N LEU A 45 -7.12 20.32 -27.96
CA LEU A 45 -7.44 18.90 -28.21
C LEU A 45 -7.31 18.04 -26.96
N VAL A 46 -6.25 18.25 -26.15
CA VAL A 46 -6.07 17.54 -24.88
C VAL A 46 -7.18 17.90 -23.88
N LEU A 47 -7.55 19.19 -23.78
CA LEU A 47 -8.66 19.62 -22.91
C LEU A 47 -9.99 18.99 -23.33
N VAL A 48 -10.32 19.00 -24.62
CA VAL A 48 -11.53 18.36 -25.14
C VAL A 48 -11.49 16.86 -24.88
N GLY A 49 -10.36 16.19 -25.13
CA GLY A 49 -10.18 14.78 -24.83
C GLY A 49 -10.37 14.45 -23.34
N TYR A 50 -9.80 15.28 -22.46
CA TYR A 50 -9.96 15.13 -21.01
C TYR A 50 -11.42 15.30 -20.57
N MET A 51 -12.13 16.28 -21.14
CA MET A 51 -13.57 16.49 -20.88
C MET A 51 -14.40 15.27 -21.32
N VAL A 52 -14.10 14.70 -22.50
CA VAL A 52 -14.77 13.48 -22.99
C VAL A 52 -14.53 12.30 -22.03
N VAL A 53 -13.29 12.07 -21.63
CA VAL A 53 -12.96 10.99 -20.66
C VAL A 53 -13.65 11.23 -19.32
N GLY A 54 -13.71 12.48 -18.84
CA GLY A 54 -14.42 12.85 -17.61
C GLY A 54 -15.92 12.55 -17.67
N ILE A 55 -16.58 12.88 -18.79
CA ILE A 55 -18.01 12.57 -19.00
C ILE A 55 -18.22 11.05 -19.03
N LEU A 56 -17.36 10.30 -19.75
CA LEU A 56 -17.45 8.84 -19.79
C LEU A 56 -17.27 8.23 -18.39
N ALA A 57 -16.29 8.71 -17.62
CA ALA A 57 -16.07 8.26 -16.25
C ALA A 57 -17.26 8.57 -15.33
N TRP A 58 -17.96 9.69 -15.53
CA TRP A 58 -19.17 10.01 -14.77
C TRP A 58 -20.34 9.09 -15.16
N LEU A 59 -20.59 8.92 -16.46
CA LEU A 59 -21.74 8.16 -16.96
C LEU A 59 -21.61 6.66 -16.66
N TYR A 60 -20.39 6.12 -16.77
CA TYR A 60 -20.13 4.67 -16.64
C TYR A 60 -19.40 4.28 -15.35
N GLY A 61 -18.96 5.25 -14.54
CA GLY A 61 -18.27 4.97 -13.29
C GLY A 61 -19.24 4.50 -12.22
N ASP A 62 -19.07 3.28 -11.72
CA ASP A 62 -19.76 2.83 -10.52
C ASP A 62 -18.97 3.29 -9.27
N PRO A 63 -19.51 4.22 -8.46
CA PRO A 63 -18.83 4.73 -7.26
C PRO A 63 -18.62 3.64 -6.19
N ARG A 64 -19.35 2.52 -6.27
CA ARG A 64 -19.23 1.42 -5.30
C ARG A 64 -17.85 0.77 -5.32
N HIS A 65 -17.17 0.76 -6.47
CA HIS A 65 -15.82 0.20 -6.60
C HIS A 65 -14.78 0.93 -5.75
N VAL A 66 -14.98 2.23 -5.51
CA VAL A 66 -14.08 3.07 -4.71
C VAL A 66 -14.46 3.03 -3.23
N LEU A 67 -15.77 3.05 -2.95
CA LEU A 67 -16.30 3.13 -1.59
C LEU A 67 -16.23 1.80 -0.83
N TYR A 68 -16.50 0.67 -1.51
CA TYR A 68 -16.62 -0.63 -0.86
C TYR A 68 -15.45 -1.55 -1.20
N PRO A 69 -14.75 -2.10 -0.19
CA PRO A 69 -13.73 -3.09 -0.42
C PRO A 69 -14.34 -4.42 -0.87
N ARG A 70 -13.51 -5.26 -1.51
CA ARG A 70 -13.88 -6.60 -1.98
C ARG A 70 -13.07 -7.67 -1.27
N ASN A 71 -13.68 -8.83 -1.05
CA ASN A 71 -12.99 -10.03 -0.59
C ASN A 71 -12.26 -10.74 -1.75
N SER A 72 -11.54 -11.83 -1.46
CA SER A 72 -10.82 -12.60 -2.49
C SER A 72 -11.72 -13.28 -3.52
N THR A 73 -13.02 -13.42 -3.25
CA THR A 73 -14.02 -13.94 -4.20
C THR A 73 -14.55 -12.83 -5.13
N GLY A 74 -14.18 -11.57 -4.90
CA GLY A 74 -14.65 -10.41 -5.66
C GLY A 74 -15.99 -9.83 -5.16
N MET A 75 -16.53 -10.34 -4.06
CA MET A 75 -17.76 -9.85 -3.44
C MET A 75 -17.48 -8.62 -2.59
N TYR A 76 -18.38 -7.65 -2.60
CA TYR A 76 -18.29 -6.46 -1.76
C TYR A 76 -18.54 -6.79 -0.28
N CYS A 77 -17.80 -6.10 0.59
CA CYS A 77 -18.07 -6.06 2.02
C CYS A 77 -19.03 -4.89 2.32
N GLY A 78 -20.05 -5.09 3.16
CA GLY A 78 -21.05 -4.07 3.51
C GLY A 78 -22.22 -3.94 2.53
N LEU A 79 -22.24 -4.77 1.48
CA LEU A 79 -23.30 -4.88 0.48
C LEU A 79 -23.82 -6.33 0.43
N PRO A 80 -25.06 -6.58 -0.01
CA PRO A 80 -25.59 -7.93 -0.16
C PRO A 80 -24.64 -8.80 -1.02
N PRO A 81 -24.24 -10.00 -0.55
CA PRO A 81 -24.74 -10.75 0.62
C PRO A 81 -24.06 -10.43 1.97
N ASN A 82 -22.97 -9.67 2.00
CA ASN A 82 -22.17 -9.36 3.21
C ASN A 82 -22.59 -8.03 3.90
N GLN A 83 -23.88 -7.73 3.98
CA GLN A 83 -24.35 -6.44 4.53
C GLN A 83 -23.94 -6.22 5.99
N ASP A 84 -23.87 -7.30 6.76
CA ASP A 84 -23.48 -7.36 8.17
C ASP A 84 -21.96 -7.30 8.38
N LYS A 85 -21.18 -7.37 7.30
CA LYS A 85 -19.71 -7.43 7.32
C LYS A 85 -19.10 -6.32 6.47
N PRO A 86 -19.07 -5.08 6.97
CA PRO A 86 -18.60 -3.93 6.20
C PRO A 86 -17.08 -3.89 5.99
N ASN A 87 -16.32 -4.62 6.80
CA ASN A 87 -14.86 -4.50 6.84
C ASN A 87 -14.17 -5.63 6.09
N VAL A 88 -13.12 -5.35 5.32
CA VAL A 88 -12.22 -6.37 4.76
C VAL A 88 -11.04 -6.61 5.68
N PHE A 89 -10.80 -7.88 5.99
CA PHE A 89 -9.69 -8.35 6.80
C PHE A 89 -8.70 -9.15 5.93
N TYR A 90 -7.41 -8.92 6.17
CA TYR A 90 -6.30 -9.55 5.46
C TYR A 90 -5.68 -10.64 6.32
N PHE A 91 -5.54 -11.85 5.79
CA PHE A 91 -4.94 -12.95 6.57
C PHE A 91 -3.49 -12.68 6.94
N ASN A 92 -2.74 -12.02 6.06
CA ASN A 92 -1.41 -11.56 6.35
C ASN A 92 -1.18 -10.16 5.75
N ILE A 93 -1.38 -9.13 6.58
CA ILE A 93 -1.16 -7.73 6.18
C ILE A 93 0.30 -7.45 5.81
N LEU A 94 1.28 -8.23 6.31
CA LEU A 94 2.70 -8.04 5.99
C LEU A 94 2.98 -8.37 4.53
N LYS A 95 2.26 -9.35 3.95
CA LYS A 95 2.34 -9.64 2.51
C LYS A 95 1.89 -8.45 1.64
N CYS A 96 1.04 -7.56 2.18
CA CYS A 96 0.66 -6.32 1.49
C CYS A 96 1.81 -5.32 1.45
N ALA A 97 2.49 -5.10 2.58
CA ALA A 97 3.59 -4.14 2.68
C ALA A 97 4.79 -4.53 1.81
N THR A 98 5.09 -5.83 1.71
CA THR A 98 6.17 -6.32 0.84
C THR A 98 5.84 -6.27 -0.66
N ALA A 99 4.56 -6.13 -1.01
CA ALA A 99 4.08 -6.14 -2.39
C ALA A 99 3.90 -4.73 -2.99
N THR A 100 4.22 -3.66 -2.26
CA THR A 100 4.09 -2.27 -2.73
C THR A 100 5.19 -1.88 -3.73
N ASN A 101 5.29 -2.60 -4.84
CA ASN A 101 5.76 -1.98 -6.06
C ASN A 101 4.68 -0.98 -6.49
N ILE A 102 5.02 0.31 -6.56
CA ILE A 102 4.08 1.41 -6.83
C ILE A 102 3.24 1.16 -8.11
N MET A 103 3.80 0.41 -9.07
CA MET A 103 3.08 0.00 -10.29
C MET A 103 1.94 -1.00 -10.03
N ALA A 104 2.07 -1.91 -9.07
CA ALA A 104 1.02 -2.89 -8.75
C ALA A 104 -0.20 -2.23 -8.10
N ALA A 105 0.04 -1.25 -7.22
CA ALA A 105 -1.03 -0.45 -6.60
C ALA A 105 -1.83 0.37 -7.63
N ALA A 106 -1.16 0.85 -8.69
CA ALA A 106 -1.79 1.63 -9.75
C ALA A 106 -2.54 0.79 -10.79
N LEU A 107 -2.08 -0.44 -11.09
CA LEU A 107 -2.63 -1.28 -12.17
C LEU A 107 -3.72 -2.26 -11.72
N GLN A 108 -3.64 -2.81 -10.51
CA GLN A 108 -4.62 -3.78 -10.00
C GLN A 108 -5.44 -3.29 -8.80
N GLY A 109 -5.26 -2.02 -8.39
CA GLY A 109 -5.65 -1.58 -7.07
C GLY A 109 -4.78 -2.24 -6.00
N LEU A 110 -5.04 -1.97 -4.73
CA LEU A 110 -4.31 -2.56 -3.60
C LEU A 110 -4.64 -4.08 -3.45
N GLN A 111 -4.39 -4.90 -4.47
CA GLN A 111 -4.60 -6.34 -4.46
C GLN A 111 -3.39 -7.01 -3.81
N CYS A 112 -3.48 -7.20 -2.50
CA CYS A 112 -2.48 -7.93 -1.77
C CYS A 112 -2.52 -9.43 -2.12
N PRO A 113 -1.36 -10.11 -2.21
CA PRO A 113 -1.27 -11.55 -2.45
C PRO A 113 -1.57 -12.35 -1.18
N THR A 114 -2.74 -12.12 -0.59
CA THR A 114 -3.24 -12.81 0.61
C THR A 114 -4.75 -12.91 0.54
N THR A 115 -5.28 -13.99 1.09
CA THR A 115 -6.73 -14.17 1.26
C THR A 115 -7.34 -13.04 2.09
N GLN A 116 -8.42 -12.47 1.56
CA GLN A 116 -9.19 -11.35 2.08
C GLN A 116 -10.62 -11.81 2.32
N ILE A 117 -11.15 -11.50 3.50
CA ILE A 117 -12.52 -11.87 3.90
C ILE A 117 -13.28 -10.65 4.42
N CYS A 118 -14.61 -10.67 4.34
CA CYS A 118 -15.43 -9.66 4.98
C CYS A 118 -15.70 -10.05 6.44
N VAL A 119 -15.49 -9.11 7.36
CA VAL A 119 -15.71 -9.26 8.80
C VAL A 119 -16.62 -8.15 9.32
N ARG A 120 -17.34 -8.45 10.40
CA ARG A 120 -18.20 -7.47 11.08
C ARG A 120 -17.38 -6.42 11.82
N SER A 121 -16.40 -6.88 12.59
CA SER A 121 -15.47 -6.02 13.34
C SER A 121 -14.04 -6.46 13.08
N CYS A 122 -13.15 -5.47 13.00
CA CYS A 122 -11.71 -5.74 12.95
C CYS A 122 -11.22 -6.26 14.31
N PRO A 123 -10.25 -7.19 14.34
CA PRO A 123 -9.68 -7.70 15.59
C PRO A 123 -8.90 -6.59 16.31
N SER A 124 -9.19 -6.40 17.60
CA SER A 124 -8.57 -5.36 18.44
C SER A 124 -7.41 -5.85 19.32
N SER A 125 -7.14 -7.16 19.33
CA SER A 125 -6.06 -7.77 20.09
C SER A 125 -5.13 -8.56 19.17
N PHE A 126 -3.90 -8.77 19.62
CA PHE A 126 -3.00 -9.72 18.96
C PHE A 126 -3.47 -11.15 19.21
N TRP A 127 -3.28 -12.02 18.22
CA TRP A 127 -3.44 -13.47 18.37
C TRP A 127 -2.53 -14.19 17.37
N SER A 128 -2.02 -15.33 17.78
CA SER A 128 -1.27 -16.25 16.94
C SER A 128 -1.69 -17.67 17.24
N LEU A 129 -1.56 -18.55 16.25
CA LEU A 129 -1.84 -19.95 16.41
C LEU A 129 -0.88 -20.59 17.41
N ASP A 130 -1.43 -21.30 18.39
CA ASP A 130 -0.66 -22.06 19.38
C ASP A 130 0.07 -23.24 18.72
N LEU A 131 1.26 -23.58 19.20
CA LEU A 131 2.01 -24.75 18.73
C LEU A 131 1.22 -26.06 18.97
N ALA A 132 0.38 -26.10 20.01
CA ALA A 132 -0.49 -27.23 20.29
C ALA A 132 -1.52 -27.51 19.16
N ALA A 133 -1.85 -26.51 18.35
CA ALA A 133 -2.79 -26.68 17.24
C ALA A 133 -2.24 -27.59 16.12
N TYR A 134 -0.92 -27.68 15.96
CA TYR A 134 -0.30 -28.50 14.91
C TYR A 134 -0.34 -30.00 15.22
N THR A 135 -0.45 -30.37 16.49
CA THR A 135 -0.55 -31.76 16.96
C THR A 135 -1.98 -32.13 17.37
N ALA A 136 -2.91 -31.17 17.39
CA ALA A 136 -4.30 -31.37 17.74
C ALA A 136 -5.05 -32.18 16.68
N SER A 137 -6.08 -32.91 17.14
CA SER A 137 -7.04 -33.58 16.26
C SER A 137 -7.86 -32.57 15.46
N SER A 138 -8.33 -32.94 14.27
CA SER A 138 -9.13 -32.06 13.42
C SER A 138 -10.44 -31.58 14.08
N SER A 139 -10.99 -32.39 15.00
CA SER A 139 -12.18 -32.05 15.80
C SER A 139 -11.97 -30.88 16.77
N ASP A 140 -10.73 -30.65 17.18
CA ASP A 140 -10.37 -29.71 18.24
C ASP A 140 -9.81 -28.40 17.68
N LEU A 141 -9.62 -28.31 16.35
CA LEU A 141 -9.11 -27.11 15.67
C LEU A 141 -10.01 -25.88 15.85
N LYS A 142 -11.31 -26.08 16.12
CA LYS A 142 -12.26 -25.02 16.48
C LYS A 142 -11.92 -24.27 17.77
N ILE A 143 -11.11 -24.89 18.65
CA ILE A 143 -10.65 -24.28 19.90
C ILE A 143 -9.53 -23.28 19.60
N TYR A 144 -8.69 -23.60 18.62
CA TYR A 144 -7.54 -22.79 18.27
C TYR A 144 -7.91 -21.68 17.28
N PHE A 145 -8.65 -21.98 16.23
CA PHE A 145 -9.00 -21.01 15.20
C PHE A 145 -10.36 -20.34 15.42
N LYS A 146 -10.48 -19.08 14.99
CA LYS A 146 -11.74 -18.34 15.00
C LYS A 146 -12.46 -18.47 13.66
N GLN A 147 -13.60 -19.16 13.65
CA GLN A 147 -14.43 -19.37 12.45
C GLN A 147 -14.83 -18.07 11.75
N GLU A 148 -15.04 -16.98 12.50
CA GLU A 148 -15.38 -15.65 11.96
C GLU A 148 -14.28 -15.03 11.09
N LEU A 149 -13.04 -15.44 11.32
CA LEU A 149 -11.85 -14.96 10.61
C LEU A 149 -11.38 -15.93 9.53
N CYS A 150 -12.11 -17.02 9.29
CA CYS A 150 -11.83 -17.98 8.23
C CYS A 150 -12.68 -17.68 6.98
N VAL A 151 -12.33 -18.31 5.87
CA VAL A 151 -13.10 -18.18 4.62
C VAL A 151 -14.53 -18.73 4.79
N PRO A 152 -15.56 -18.08 4.21
CA PRO A 152 -16.95 -18.51 4.39
C PRO A 152 -17.26 -19.92 3.86
N SER A 153 -16.47 -20.41 2.90
CA SER A 153 -16.59 -21.74 2.32
C SER A 153 -16.02 -22.87 3.19
N PHE A 154 -15.36 -22.52 4.31
CA PHE A 154 -14.70 -23.49 5.18
C PHE A 154 -15.36 -23.51 6.57
N ASN A 155 -15.65 -24.72 7.07
CA ASN A 155 -16.21 -24.91 8.39
C ASN A 155 -15.27 -25.77 9.25
N LEU A 156 -14.87 -25.22 10.40
CA LEU A 156 -13.95 -25.87 11.32
C LEU A 156 -14.56 -27.07 12.03
N SER A 157 -15.89 -27.13 12.16
CA SER A 157 -16.56 -28.21 12.91
C SER A 157 -16.65 -29.51 12.11
N SER A 158 -16.62 -29.42 10.79
CA SER A 158 -16.73 -30.57 9.87
C SER A 158 -15.41 -30.88 9.16
N THR A 159 -14.30 -30.26 9.57
CA THR A 159 -13.02 -30.41 8.89
C THR A 159 -12.32 -31.71 9.25
N THR A 160 -11.69 -32.33 8.26
CA THR A 160 -10.72 -33.43 8.42
C THR A 160 -9.28 -32.98 8.15
N LEU A 161 -9.08 -31.69 7.84
CA LEU A 161 -7.78 -31.11 7.55
C LEU A 161 -6.98 -30.86 8.84
N SER A 162 -5.65 -30.94 8.74
CA SER A 162 -4.73 -30.54 9.81
C SER A 162 -4.52 -29.01 9.83
N ALA A 163 -4.02 -28.47 10.94
CA ALA A 163 -3.72 -27.04 11.05
C ALA A 163 -2.77 -26.55 9.94
N THR A 164 -1.75 -27.33 9.59
CA THR A 164 -0.79 -26.99 8.53
C THR A 164 -1.49 -26.85 7.18
N GLU A 165 -2.42 -27.75 6.86
CA GLU A 165 -3.16 -27.70 5.59
C GLU A 165 -4.10 -26.50 5.52
N ILE A 166 -4.74 -26.15 6.64
CA ILE A 166 -5.59 -24.96 6.76
C ILE A 166 -4.81 -23.68 6.46
N ILE A 167 -3.59 -23.58 7.01
CA ILE A 167 -2.72 -22.41 6.82
C ILE A 167 -2.17 -22.36 5.39
N ASN A 168 -1.69 -23.50 4.87
CA ASN A 168 -1.12 -23.59 3.52
C ASN A 168 -2.15 -23.27 2.44
N ARG A 169 -3.41 -23.66 2.65
CA ARG A 169 -4.53 -23.34 1.75
C ARG A 169 -5.11 -21.94 1.97
N GLU A 170 -4.56 -21.15 2.88
CA GLU A 170 -5.08 -19.85 3.29
C GLU A 170 -6.59 -19.89 3.63
N LEU A 171 -7.03 -20.90 4.38
CA LEU A 171 -8.44 -21.03 4.81
C LEU A 171 -8.73 -20.25 6.09
N CYS A 172 -7.72 -20.12 6.96
CA CYS A 172 -7.75 -19.28 8.16
C CYS A 172 -6.40 -18.58 8.35
N PRO A 173 -6.37 -17.41 9.02
CA PRO A 173 -5.12 -16.75 9.38
C PRO A 173 -4.37 -17.56 10.46
N PHE A 174 -3.04 -17.55 10.40
CA PHE A 174 -2.19 -18.15 11.44
C PHE A 174 -1.79 -17.14 12.54
N PHE A 175 -1.92 -15.85 12.26
CA PHE A 175 -1.78 -14.77 13.23
C PHE A 175 -2.53 -13.54 12.74
N TYR A 176 -2.83 -12.63 13.66
CA TYR A 176 -3.30 -11.29 13.32
C TYR A 176 -2.88 -10.28 14.38
N THR A 177 -2.61 -9.06 13.93
CA THR A 177 -2.30 -7.92 14.79
C THR A 177 -3.58 -7.14 15.10
N PRO A 178 -3.58 -6.33 16.18
CA PRO A 178 -4.68 -5.41 16.42
C PRO A 178 -4.81 -4.40 15.28
N THR A 179 -6.01 -4.29 14.75
CA THR A 179 -6.37 -3.46 13.61
C THR A 179 -7.59 -2.60 13.94
N SER A 180 -7.70 -1.47 13.24
CA SER A 180 -8.86 -0.60 13.28
C SER A 180 -9.49 -0.51 11.90
N SER A 181 -10.79 -0.25 11.88
CA SER A 181 -11.54 -0.08 10.64
C SER A 181 -11.31 1.32 10.08
N VAL A 182 -10.68 1.42 8.91
CA VAL A 182 -10.48 2.66 8.15
C VAL A 182 -11.04 2.46 6.75
N LEU A 183 -12.08 3.22 6.38
CA LEU A 183 -12.78 3.10 5.08
C LEU A 183 -13.18 1.64 4.74
N GLY A 184 -13.68 0.90 5.73
CA GLY A 184 -14.06 -0.51 5.55
C GLY A 184 -12.87 -1.47 5.43
N ARG A 185 -11.65 -1.06 5.76
CA ARG A 185 -10.45 -1.92 5.73
C ARG A 185 -9.90 -2.07 7.14
N CYS A 186 -9.57 -3.29 7.54
CA CYS A 186 -8.86 -3.56 8.79
C CYS A 186 -7.38 -3.26 8.58
N LEU A 187 -6.96 -2.07 9.00
CA LEU A 187 -5.58 -1.63 8.92
C LEU A 187 -4.96 -1.65 10.32
N PRO A 188 -3.65 -1.91 10.44
CA PRO A 188 -2.94 -1.78 11.70
C PRO A 188 -3.16 -0.39 12.29
N THR A 189 -3.46 -0.32 13.59
CA THR A 189 -3.61 0.98 14.25
C THR A 189 -2.24 1.66 14.34
N LEU A 190 -2.11 2.88 13.83
CA LEU A 190 -0.88 3.67 13.98
C LEU A 190 -0.70 3.98 15.48
N GLY A 191 0.23 3.30 16.15
CA GLY A 191 0.37 3.37 17.61
C GLY A 191 1.12 2.17 18.22
N PRO A 192 0.97 1.89 19.53
CA PRO A 192 1.71 0.85 20.24
C PRO A 192 1.21 -0.57 19.93
N VAL A 193 0.85 -0.86 18.67
CA VAL A 193 0.59 -2.24 18.18
C VAL A 193 1.79 -3.14 18.51
N TYR A 194 3.01 -2.58 18.49
CA TYR A 194 4.25 -3.28 18.86
C TYR A 194 4.29 -3.79 20.29
N ASN A 195 3.67 -3.07 21.24
CA ASN A 195 3.64 -3.49 22.63
C ASN A 195 2.66 -4.66 22.87
N SER A 196 1.80 -4.94 21.89
CA SER A 196 0.82 -6.03 21.96
C SER A 196 1.32 -7.33 21.30
N VAL A 197 2.41 -7.28 20.53
CA VAL A 197 3.03 -8.49 19.96
C VAL A 197 3.90 -9.13 21.05
N PRO A 198 3.63 -10.39 21.44
CA PRO A 198 4.45 -11.10 22.42
C PRO A 198 5.90 -11.27 21.95
N SER A 199 6.87 -11.10 22.84
CA SER A 199 8.31 -11.25 22.55
C SER A 199 8.73 -12.69 22.23
N ASN A 200 7.85 -13.68 22.46
CA ASN A 200 8.03 -15.09 22.12
C ASN A 200 7.43 -15.44 20.74
N PHE A 201 6.77 -14.52 20.06
CA PHE A 201 6.25 -14.75 18.71
C PHE A 201 7.35 -14.54 17.67
N SER A 202 7.49 -15.49 16.75
CA SER A 202 8.35 -15.38 15.59
C SER A 202 7.65 -15.87 14.33
N LEU A 203 7.87 -15.15 13.22
CA LEU A 203 7.48 -15.61 11.91
C LEU A 203 8.46 -16.71 11.43
N PRO A 204 8.01 -17.63 10.56
CA PRO A 204 8.86 -18.70 10.04
C PRO A 204 10.18 -18.16 9.46
N GLY A 205 11.31 -18.67 9.96
CA GLY A 205 12.65 -18.29 9.50
C GLY A 205 13.22 -16.99 10.08
N MET A 206 12.56 -16.36 11.05
CA MET A 206 13.04 -15.14 11.73
C MET A 206 13.14 -15.30 13.23
N SER A 207 14.01 -14.51 13.87
CA SER A 207 13.98 -14.33 15.34
C SER A 207 12.78 -13.48 15.77
N SER A 208 12.42 -13.53 17.05
CA SER A 208 11.34 -12.69 17.58
C SER A 208 11.62 -11.20 17.42
N ASN A 209 12.86 -10.76 17.67
CA ASN A 209 13.26 -9.37 17.45
C ASN A 209 13.14 -8.94 15.98
N GLN A 210 13.55 -9.79 15.04
CA GLN A 210 13.37 -9.50 13.60
C GLN A 210 11.90 -9.47 13.20
N THR A 211 11.08 -10.35 13.79
CA THR A 211 9.64 -10.40 13.55
C THR A 211 8.95 -9.12 14.01
N VAL A 212 9.26 -8.65 15.23
CA VAL A 212 8.72 -7.41 15.77
C VAL A 212 9.14 -6.21 14.91
N ASN A 213 10.39 -6.17 14.46
CA ASN A 213 10.88 -5.11 13.57
C ASN A 213 10.20 -5.16 12.19
N MET A 214 9.99 -6.33 11.60
CA MET A 214 9.29 -6.45 10.32
C MET A 214 7.83 -6.02 10.43
N ILE A 215 7.14 -6.41 11.50
CA ILE A 215 5.78 -5.92 11.77
C ILE A 215 5.81 -4.40 11.91
N LYS A 216 6.83 -3.84 12.60
CA LYS A 216 7.04 -2.40 12.71
C LYS A 216 7.18 -1.68 11.39
N ASP A 217 8.06 -2.15 10.53
CA ASP A 217 8.30 -1.52 9.23
C ASP A 217 7.10 -1.68 8.28
N ALA A 218 6.27 -2.71 8.47
CA ALA A 218 5.06 -2.93 7.67
C ALA A 218 3.84 -2.13 8.15
N THR A 219 3.84 -1.67 9.40
CA THR A 219 2.69 -0.98 10.02
C THR A 219 2.95 0.47 10.42
N GLY A 220 4.17 0.98 10.19
CA GLY A 220 4.59 2.35 10.51
C GLY A 220 5.50 2.94 9.45
#